data_AF-W1XKS8-F1
#
_entry.id   AF-W1XKS8-F1
#
_cell.length_a   1.000
_cell.length_b   1.000
_cell.length_c   1.000
_cell.angle_alpha   90.00
_cell.angle_beta   90.00
_cell.angle_gamma   90.00
#
_symmetry.space_group_name_H-M   'P 1'
#
loop_
_entity.id
_entity.type
_entity.pdbx_description
1 polymer ?
#
loop_
_entity_poly.entity_id
_entity_poly.type
_entity_poly.pdbx_seq_one_letter_code
_entity_poly.pdbx_strand_id
1 'polypeptide(L)'
;AAEMTKWFNTNYHYMVPEFVKGQQFKLTWTQLLEEVDEALALGHNVKPVLLGPVTYLWLGKVKGEQFDRLCLLNDILPVYQQVLA
;
A
#
# COMPACT_ATOMS: atom_id res chain seq x y z
N ALA A 1 -4.79 10.86 15.02
CA ALA A 1 -3.84 10.87 13.89
C ALA A 1 -3.21 9.48 13.78
N ALA A 2 -2.82 9.03 12.59
CA ALA A 2 -2.09 7.76 12.44
C ALA A 2 -0.70 7.87 13.07
N GLU A 3 -0.17 6.76 13.60
CA GLU A 3 1.18 6.70 14.14
C GLU A 3 2.22 6.85 13.01
N MET A 4 3.34 7.51 13.30
CA MET A 4 4.48 7.60 12.38
C MET A 4 5.72 6.99 13.00
N THR A 5 6.51 6.27 12.20
CA THR A 5 7.78 5.68 12.65
C THR A 5 8.84 5.80 11.56
N LYS A 6 10.10 5.52 11.90
CA LYS A 6 11.22 5.62 10.96
C LYS A 6 11.08 4.61 9.83
N TRP A 7 11.33 5.05 8.61
CA TRP A 7 11.48 4.19 7.45
C TRP A 7 12.84 3.48 7.52
N PHE A 8 12.81 2.22 7.94
CA PHE A 8 14.00 1.40 8.13
C PHE A 8 15.05 2.12 9.00
N ASN A 9 16.30 2.14 8.53
CA ASN A 9 17.43 2.80 9.17
C ASN A 9 17.66 4.24 8.68
N THR A 10 16.67 4.85 8.02
CA THR A 10 16.77 6.23 7.52
C THR A 10 16.20 7.23 8.53
N ASN A 11 16.37 8.53 8.25
CA ASN A 11 15.73 9.61 8.99
C ASN A 11 14.32 9.96 8.44
N TYR A 12 13.88 9.31 7.36
CA TYR A 12 12.53 9.49 6.84
C TYR A 12 11.52 8.78 7.75
N HIS A 13 10.30 9.31 7.83
CA HIS A 13 9.22 8.73 8.63
C HIS A 13 8.01 8.43 7.76
N TYR A 14 7.36 7.31 8.00
CA TYR A 14 6.15 6.90 7.30
C TYR A 14 4.99 6.73 8.29
N MET A 15 3.77 6.82 7.77
CA MET A 15 2.56 6.51 8.55
C MET A 15 2.38 5.00 8.62
N VAL A 16 2.31 4.46 9.84
CA VAL A 16 2.17 3.02 10.08
C VAL A 16 0.74 2.58 9.76
N PRO A 17 0.53 1.67 8.78
CA PRO A 17 -0.78 1.11 8.51
C PRO A 17 -1.34 0.35 9.72
N GLU A 18 -2.63 0.48 10.01
CA GLU A 18 -3.32 -0.28 11.05
C GLU A 18 -4.21 -1.34 10.41
N PHE A 19 -4.05 -2.60 10.85
CA PHE A 19 -4.81 -3.74 10.32
C PHE A 19 -5.67 -4.39 11.39
N VAL A 20 -6.87 -4.81 10.99
CA VAL A 20 -7.77 -5.63 11.80
C VAL A 20 -7.95 -7.02 11.18
N LYS A 21 -8.30 -8.01 12.00
CA LYS A 21 -8.49 -9.39 11.53
C LYS A 21 -9.65 -9.46 10.54
N GLY A 22 -9.44 -10.12 9.40
CA GLY A 22 -10.45 -10.25 8.34
C GLY A 22 -10.73 -8.95 7.56
N GLN A 23 -9.83 -7.98 7.63
CA GLN A 23 -9.97 -6.70 6.93
C GLN A 23 -10.13 -6.90 5.42
N GLN A 24 -11.10 -6.19 4.85
CA GLN A 24 -11.33 -6.13 3.42
C GLN A 24 -10.64 -4.91 2.83
N PHE A 25 -10.01 -5.08 1.67
CA PHE A 25 -9.31 -4.03 0.95
C PHE A 25 -10.11 -3.61 -0.29
N LYS A 26 -10.02 -2.32 -0.63
CA LYS A 26 -10.63 -1.77 -1.84
C LYS A 26 -9.73 -0.69 -2.43
N LEU A 27 -9.69 -0.59 -3.76
CA LEU A 27 -9.03 0.52 -4.43
C LEU A 27 -9.87 1.79 -4.23
N THR A 28 -9.31 2.79 -3.55
CA THR A 28 -10.00 4.07 -3.29
C THR A 28 -9.24 5.30 -3.76
N TRP A 29 -7.96 5.15 -4.10
CA TRP A 29 -7.11 6.25 -4.49
C TRP A 29 -6.53 5.94 -5.87
N THR A 30 -7.09 6.58 -6.89
CA THR A 30 -6.80 6.37 -8.32
C THR A 30 -5.83 7.39 -8.88
N GLN A 31 -5.42 8.38 -8.09
CA GLN A 31 -4.58 9.49 -8.53
C GLN A 31 -3.26 9.02 -9.16
N LEU A 32 -2.63 7.94 -8.67
CA LEU A 32 -1.44 7.37 -9.34
C LEU A 32 -1.72 6.97 -10.79
N LEU A 33 -2.89 6.41 -11.08
CA LEU A 33 -3.28 6.02 -12.44
C LEU A 33 -3.49 7.27 -13.31
N GLU A 34 -4.18 8.27 -12.75
CA GLU A 34 -4.42 9.56 -13.41
C GLU A 34 -3.09 10.28 -13.74
N GLU A 35 -2.12 10.29 -12.82
CA GLU A 35 -0.79 10.87 -13.02
C GLU A 35 0.03 10.12 -14.08
N VAL A 36 -0.13 8.80 -14.16
CA VAL A 36 0.51 7.98 -15.20
C VAL A 36 -0.09 8.27 -16.57
N ASP A 37 -1.42 8.32 -16.67
CA ASP A 37 -2.13 8.66 -17.91
C ASP A 37 -1.75 10.06 -18.40
N GLU A 38 -1.66 11.04 -17.50
CA GLU A 38 -1.19 12.39 -17.81
C GLU A 38 0.24 12.38 -18.39
N ALA A 39 1.17 11.70 -17.72
CA ALA A 39 2.56 11.66 -18.16
C ALA A 39 2.72 10.95 -19.53
N LEU A 40 1.95 9.89 -19.77
CA LEU A 40 1.91 9.20 -21.06
C LEU A 40 1.34 10.10 -22.16
N ALA A 41 0.28 10.87 -21.87
CA ALA A 41 -0.31 11.82 -22.82
C ALA A 41 0.66 12.95 -23.20
N LEU A 42 1.57 13.32 -22.30
CA LEU A 42 2.66 14.27 -22.55
C LEU A 42 3.87 13.65 -23.29
N GLY A 43 3.83 12.36 -23.60
CA GLY A 43 4.89 11.64 -24.32
C GLY A 43 6.07 11.21 -23.44
N HIS A 44 5.91 11.19 -22.12
CA HIS A 44 6.94 10.71 -21.21
C HIS A 44 6.86 9.18 -21.03
N ASN A 45 8.01 8.52 -21.07
CA ASN A 45 8.10 7.11 -20.68
C ASN A 45 8.28 7.00 -19.17
N VAL A 46 7.18 6.70 -18.46
CA VAL A 46 7.15 6.63 -17.00
C VAL A 46 7.10 5.20 -16.48
N LYS A 47 7.67 4.97 -15.29
CA LYS A 47 7.59 3.70 -14.58
C LYS A 47 6.89 3.94 -13.23
N PRO A 48 5.62 3.53 -13.08
CA PRO A 48 4.90 3.62 -11.81
C PRO A 48 5.62 2.81 -10.73
N VAL A 49 5.69 3.33 -9.51
CA VAL A 49 6.32 2.66 -8.37
C VAL A 49 5.29 2.43 -7.28
N LEU A 50 5.10 1.17 -6.91
CA LEU A 50 4.18 0.75 -5.87
C LEU A 50 4.96 0.04 -4.75
N LEU A 51 4.57 0.29 -3.51
CA LEU A 51 5.07 -0.50 -2.40
C LEU A 51 4.54 -1.94 -2.52
N GLY A 52 5.43 -2.93 -2.47
CA GLY A 52 5.02 -4.34 -2.60
C GLY A 52 4.05 -4.78 -1.48
N PRO A 53 3.08 -5.66 -1.76
CA PRO A 53 2.02 -6.01 -0.82
C PRO A 53 2.55 -6.66 0.47
N VAL A 54 3.59 -7.49 0.36
CA VAL A 54 4.24 -8.11 1.53
C VAL A 54 4.92 -7.06 2.40
N THR A 55 5.65 -6.12 1.79
CA THR A 55 6.31 -5.03 2.52
C THR A 55 5.29 -4.09 3.17
N TYR A 56 4.18 -3.78 2.48
CA TYR A 56 3.09 -2.98 3.02
C TYR A 56 2.49 -3.61 4.28
N LEU A 57 2.16 -4.91 4.23
CA LEU A 57 1.67 -5.64 5.40
C LEU A 57 2.73 -5.72 6.51
N TRP A 58 4.00 -5.97 6.15
CA TRP A 58 5.09 -6.08 7.12
C TRP A 58 5.37 -4.77 7.86
N LEU A 59 5.20 -3.62 7.22
CA LEU A 59 5.39 -2.28 7.81
C LEU A 59 4.18 -1.79 8.63
N GLY A 60 3.05 -2.50 8.62
CA GLY A 60 1.91 -2.14 9.46
C GLY A 60 1.91 -2.80 10.84
N LYS A 61 0.91 -2.43 11.63
CA LYS A 61 0.65 -2.98 12.96
C LYS A 61 -0.78 -3.52 13.05
N VAL A 62 -0.97 -4.47 13.96
CA VAL A 62 -2.28 -5.03 14.28
C VAL A 62 -2.98 -4.14 15.30
N LYS A 63 -4.28 -3.95 15.12
CA LYS A 63 -5.16 -3.24 16.05
C LYS A 63 -6.27 -4.17 16.52
N GLY A 64 -6.50 -4.22 17.83
CA GLY A 64 -7.53 -5.09 18.42
C GLY A 64 -7.02 -6.51 18.66
N GLU A 65 -7.77 -7.51 18.17
CA GLU A 65 -7.41 -8.92 18.32
C GLU A 65 -6.04 -9.21 17.68
N GLN A 66 -5.15 -9.90 18.39
CA GLN A 66 -3.84 -10.28 17.86
C GLN A 66 -4.00 -11.33 16.75
N PHE A 67 -3.35 -11.09 15.62
CA PHE A 67 -3.24 -12.05 14.51
C PHE A 67 -1.95 -11.84 13.72
N ASP A 68 -1.60 -12.77 12.83
CA ASP A 68 -0.51 -12.54 11.88
C ASP A 68 -1.02 -11.69 10.71
N ARG A 69 -0.51 -10.45 10.61
CA ARG A 69 -0.89 -9.52 9.54
C ARG A 69 -0.57 -10.02 8.13
N LEU A 70 0.36 -10.96 7.97
CA LEU A 70 0.64 -11.57 6.66
C LEU A 70 -0.49 -12.49 6.19
N CYS A 71 -1.40 -12.93 7.06
CA CYS A 71 -2.61 -13.65 6.65
C CYS A 71 -3.51 -12.81 5.72
N LEU A 72 -3.41 -11.47 5.76
CA LEU A 72 -4.17 -10.57 4.89
C LEU A 72 -3.65 -10.50 3.45
N LEU A 73 -2.57 -11.22 3.12
CA LEU A 73 -1.98 -11.17 1.79
C LEU A 73 -3.00 -11.58 0.70
N ASN A 74 -3.76 -12.64 0.93
CA ASN A 74 -4.78 -13.08 -0.02
C ASN A 74 -5.92 -12.06 -0.19
N ASP A 75 -6.20 -11.26 0.84
CA ASP A 75 -7.25 -10.24 0.80
C ASP A 75 -6.81 -8.98 0.03
N ILE A 76 -5.51 -8.63 0.08
CA ILE A 76 -5.00 -7.42 -0.60
C ILE A 76 -4.56 -7.67 -2.05
N LEU A 77 -4.17 -8.91 -2.41
CA LEU A 77 -3.73 -9.25 -3.76
C LEU A 77 -4.73 -8.89 -4.88
N PRO A 78 -6.05 -9.12 -4.73
CA PRO A 78 -7.02 -8.70 -5.74
C PRO A 78 -7.00 -7.19 -6.03
N VAL A 79 -6.69 -6.36 -5.02
CA VAL A 79 -6.57 -4.91 -5.20
C VAL A 79 -5.32 -4.55 -5.97
N TYR A 80 -4.18 -5.20 -5.70
CA TYR A 80 -2.96 -5.02 -6.49
C TYR A 80 -3.15 -5.47 -7.94
N GLN A 81 -3.92 -6.53 -8.19
CA GLN A 81 -4.27 -6.96 -9.54
C GLN A 81 -5.09 -5.90 -10.28
N GLN A 82 -6.05 -5.23 -9.62
CA GLN A 82 -6.81 -4.13 -10.23
C GLN A 82 -5.92 -2.96 -10.64
N VAL A 83 -4.85 -2.68 -9.88
CA VAL A 83 -3.91 -1.57 -10.18
C VAL A 83 -2.93 -1.92 -11.29
N LEU A 84 -2.61 -3.21 -11.47
CA LEU A 84 -1.59 -3.69 -12.41
C LEU A 84 -2.15 -4.26 -13.72
N ALA A 85 -3.47 -4.45 -13.82
CA ALA A 85 -4.15 -4.95 -15.02
C ALA A 85 -4.13 -3.92 -16.15
#